data_AF-A0A6P7Y6F8-F1
#
_entry.id   AF-A0A6P7Y6F8-F1
#
_cell.length_a   1.000
_cell.length_b   1.000
_cell.length_c   1.000
_cell.angle_alpha   90.00
_cell.angle_beta   90.00
_cell.angle_gamma   90.00
#
_symmetry.space_group_name_H-M   'P 1'
#
loop_
_entity.id
_entity.type
_entity.pdbx_description
1 polymer ?
#
loop_
_entity_poly.entity_id
_entity_poly.type
_entity_poly.pdbx_seq_one_letter_code
_entity_poly.pdbx_strand_id
1 'polypeptide(L)'
;MSAKVAHPQDPNHATEKPIIHCQKCGEPCKGEVLKVQAKHFHIKCFTCKVCGCDLAQGGFFIKNGDYLCTLDYQRMYGTRCNGCGEFVEGEVVTALGKTYHPNCFACTICKRPFPPGDRVTFNGRDCLCQSCAVQPMSPGPKELANSSSCAGCGRDIKTGQALLALDRQWHLGCFKCKACGKLLTGEYISKDGAPYCEKDYQVLFGVKCESCHQFITGKVLEVGSICYYYY
;
A
#
# COMPACT_ATOMS: atom_id res chain seq x y z
N MET A 1 -89.70 -22.42 5.85
CA MET A 1 -88.85 -21.55 6.70
C MET A 1 -87.77 -22.44 7.31
N SER A 2 -86.60 -22.53 6.68
CA SER A 2 -85.53 -23.45 7.12
C SER A 2 -84.48 -22.69 7.92
N ALA A 3 -84.39 -23.01 9.21
CA ALA A 3 -83.27 -22.62 10.07
C ALA A 3 -82.06 -23.52 9.74
N LYS A 4 -80.87 -22.92 9.53
CA LYS A 4 -79.60 -23.66 9.47
C LYS A 4 -78.83 -23.44 10.76
N VAL A 5 -78.52 -24.56 11.41
CA VAL A 5 -77.76 -24.72 12.65
C VAL A 5 -76.26 -24.53 12.37
N ALA A 6 -75.55 -23.94 13.34
CA ALA A 6 -74.11 -23.69 13.34
C ALA A 6 -73.31 -24.80 14.05
N HIS A 7 -72.04 -24.99 13.62
CA HIS A 7 -70.80 -25.37 14.37
C HIS A 7 -69.92 -26.36 13.58
N PRO A 8 -68.60 -26.43 13.82
CA PRO A 8 -67.62 -25.36 14.09
C PRO A 8 -66.39 -25.45 13.15
N GLN A 9 -65.68 -24.33 12.97
CA GLN A 9 -64.36 -24.32 12.34
C GLN A 9 -63.30 -24.70 13.39
N ASP A 10 -62.45 -25.67 13.05
CA ASP A 10 -61.25 -26.05 13.80
C ASP A 10 -60.31 -24.83 13.98
N PRO A 11 -59.64 -24.67 15.14
CA PRO A 11 -58.71 -23.60 15.37
C PRO A 11 -57.40 -23.84 14.60
N ASN A 12 -57.17 -22.94 13.64
CA ASN A 12 -55.97 -22.85 12.82
C ASN A 12 -54.73 -22.66 13.72
N HIS A 13 -53.89 -23.69 13.85
CA HIS A 13 -52.64 -23.62 14.59
C HIS A 13 -51.60 -22.89 13.73
N ALA A 14 -51.56 -21.56 13.83
CA ALA A 14 -50.52 -20.75 13.21
C ALA A 14 -49.18 -21.01 13.91
N THR A 15 -48.25 -21.61 13.18
CA THR A 15 -46.85 -21.75 13.59
C THR A 15 -46.20 -20.36 13.62
N GLU A 16 -46.12 -19.75 14.80
CA GLU A 16 -45.48 -18.45 14.97
C GLU A 16 -43.99 -18.54 14.64
N LYS A 17 -43.55 -17.78 13.62
CA LYS A 17 -42.13 -17.64 13.30
C LYS A 17 -41.41 -17.00 14.49
N PRO A 18 -40.25 -17.53 14.92
CA PRO A 18 -39.50 -16.95 16.03
C PRO A 18 -39.09 -15.51 15.73
N ILE A 19 -39.39 -14.60 16.66
CA ILE A 19 -39.07 -13.17 16.54
C ILE A 19 -37.58 -12.97 16.89
N ILE A 20 -36.82 -12.51 15.90
CA ILE A 20 -35.39 -12.22 16.07
C ILE A 20 -35.24 -10.82 16.68
N HIS A 21 -34.50 -10.71 17.78
CA HIS A 21 -34.23 -9.44 18.45
C HIS A 21 -32.79 -8.98 18.18
N CYS A 22 -32.58 -7.68 18.04
CA CYS A 22 -31.26 -7.11 17.85
C CYS A 22 -30.49 -7.08 19.17
N GLN A 23 -29.29 -7.65 19.18
CA GLN A 23 -28.44 -7.69 20.37
C GLN A 23 -27.97 -6.32 20.88
N LYS A 24 -27.89 -5.31 19.99
CA LYS A 24 -27.41 -3.97 20.38
C LYS A 24 -28.50 -3.10 20.99
N CYS A 25 -29.69 -3.05 20.38
CA CYS A 25 -30.77 -2.16 20.84
C CYS A 25 -31.90 -2.90 21.56
N GLY A 26 -31.94 -4.23 21.52
CA GLY A 26 -33.00 -5.05 22.13
C GLY A 26 -34.27 -5.19 21.29
N GLU A 27 -34.48 -4.33 20.31
CA GLU A 27 -35.72 -4.29 19.53
C GLU A 27 -35.85 -5.43 18.49
N PRO A 28 -37.08 -5.86 18.14
CA PRO A 28 -37.31 -6.83 17.09
C PRO A 28 -36.73 -6.39 15.73
N CYS A 29 -36.03 -7.31 15.07
CA CYS A 29 -35.57 -7.13 13.70
C CYS A 29 -36.75 -7.31 12.73
N LYS A 30 -36.94 -6.34 11.83
CA LYS A 30 -37.91 -6.41 10.73
C LYS A 30 -37.15 -6.46 9.41
N GLY A 31 -37.43 -7.44 8.57
CA GLY A 31 -36.76 -7.62 7.28
C GLY A 31 -35.38 -8.27 7.41
N GLU A 32 -34.41 -7.79 6.63
CA GLU A 32 -33.05 -8.31 6.61
C GLU A 32 -32.33 -8.09 7.95
N VAL A 33 -31.63 -9.12 8.41
CA VAL A 33 -30.91 -9.13 9.68
C VAL A 33 -29.49 -9.60 9.47
N LEU A 34 -28.53 -8.93 10.12
CA LEU A 34 -27.15 -9.41 10.15
C LEU A 34 -27.02 -10.46 11.23
N LYS A 35 -26.55 -11.64 10.84
CA LYS A 35 -26.19 -12.71 11.77
C LYS A 35 -24.67 -12.74 11.93
N VAL A 36 -24.21 -12.56 13.15
CA VAL A 36 -22.78 -12.65 13.51
C VAL A 36 -22.65 -13.67 14.63
N GLN A 37 -22.03 -14.81 14.30
CA GLN A 37 -22.02 -16.00 15.17
C GLN A 37 -23.46 -16.41 15.56
N ALA A 38 -23.78 -16.42 16.87
CA ALA A 38 -25.10 -16.72 17.40
C ALA A 38 -25.98 -15.47 17.65
N LYS A 39 -25.48 -14.27 17.35
CA LYS A 39 -26.16 -12.99 17.63
C LYS A 39 -26.72 -12.38 16.35
N HIS A 40 -27.80 -11.61 16.52
CA HIS A 40 -28.49 -10.94 15.43
C HIS A 40 -28.50 -9.43 15.63
N PHE A 41 -28.40 -8.67 14.54
CA PHE A 41 -28.33 -7.21 14.57
C PHE A 41 -29.14 -6.61 13.43
N HIS A 42 -29.78 -5.46 13.65
CA HIS A 42 -30.12 -4.60 12.52
C HIS A 42 -28.82 -4.21 11.80
N ILE A 43 -28.87 -4.10 10.47
CA ILE A 43 -27.71 -3.72 9.66
C ILE A 43 -27.04 -2.46 10.23
N LYS A 44 -27.84 -1.42 10.47
CA LYS A 44 -27.38 -0.13 11.05
C LYS A 44 -26.92 -0.22 12.51
N CYS A 45 -27.29 -1.27 13.23
CA CYS A 45 -26.87 -1.46 14.61
C CYS A 45 -25.53 -2.18 14.70
N PHE A 46 -25.07 -2.84 13.64
CA PHE A 46 -23.78 -3.52 13.64
C PHE A 46 -22.63 -2.53 13.38
N THR A 47 -22.19 -1.82 14.42
CA THR A 47 -21.21 -0.72 14.32
C THR A 47 -20.00 -0.93 15.23
N CYS A 48 -18.88 -0.27 14.90
CA CYS A 48 -17.68 -0.25 15.74
C CYS A 48 -18.00 0.36 17.11
N LYS A 49 -17.53 -0.28 18.18
CA LYS A 49 -17.65 0.21 19.55
C LYS A 49 -16.92 1.55 19.77
N VAL A 50 -15.83 1.78 19.04
CA VAL A 50 -14.94 2.93 19.21
C VAL A 50 -15.35 4.10 18.31
N CYS A 51 -15.26 3.96 16.99
CA CYS A 51 -15.60 5.05 16.06
C CYS A 51 -17.07 5.11 15.62
N GLY A 52 -17.88 4.07 15.88
CA GLY A 52 -19.28 4.02 15.47
C GLY A 52 -19.52 3.76 13.98
N CYS A 53 -18.47 3.50 13.18
CA CYS A 53 -18.65 3.20 11.76
C CYS A 53 -19.44 1.90 11.53
N ASP A 54 -20.10 1.79 10.38
CA ASP A 54 -20.79 0.57 9.97
C ASP A 54 -19.76 -0.56 9.76
N LEU A 55 -20.04 -1.73 10.34
CA LEU A 55 -19.22 -2.94 10.22
C LEU A 55 -19.81 -3.94 9.22
N ALA A 56 -21.01 -3.71 8.69
CA ALA A 56 -21.69 -4.63 7.78
C ALA A 56 -20.94 -4.82 6.45
N GLN A 57 -20.23 -3.78 6.00
CA GLN A 57 -19.54 -3.74 4.71
C GLN A 57 -18.02 -3.98 4.82
N GLY A 58 -17.46 -3.95 6.03
CA GLY A 58 -16.03 -4.02 6.28
C GLY A 58 -15.61 -5.22 7.11
N GLY A 59 -14.31 -5.50 7.15
CA GLY A 59 -13.75 -6.44 8.13
C GLY A 59 -13.94 -5.93 9.57
N PHE A 60 -14.20 -6.86 10.49
CA PHE A 60 -14.33 -6.55 11.92
C PHE A 60 -13.67 -7.61 12.78
N PHE A 61 -13.38 -7.23 14.03
CA PHE A 61 -12.84 -8.09 15.07
C PHE A 61 -13.78 -8.12 16.26
N ILE A 62 -13.84 -9.27 16.94
CA ILE A 62 -14.58 -9.44 18.18
C ILE A 62 -13.58 -9.58 19.32
N LYS A 63 -13.64 -8.70 20.33
CA LYS A 63 -12.77 -8.79 21.50
C LYS A 63 -13.55 -8.44 22.76
N ASN A 64 -13.52 -9.33 23.76
CA ASN A 64 -14.26 -9.19 25.02
C ASN A 64 -15.76 -8.90 24.82
N GLY A 65 -16.35 -9.38 23.72
CA GLY A 65 -17.76 -9.14 23.38
C GLY A 65 -18.04 -7.84 22.62
N ASP A 66 -17.05 -6.96 22.46
CA ASP A 66 -17.14 -5.75 21.64
C ASP A 66 -16.78 -6.04 20.17
N TYR A 67 -17.42 -5.29 19.27
CA TYR A 67 -17.18 -5.33 17.82
C TYR A 67 -16.38 -4.12 17.41
N LEU A 68 -15.24 -4.34 16.74
CA LEU A 68 -14.28 -3.31 16.39
C LEU A 68 -13.99 -3.35 14.89
N CYS A 69 -13.91 -2.18 14.25
CA CYS A 69 -13.41 -2.12 12.88
C CYS A 69 -11.92 -2.47 12.84
N THR A 70 -11.42 -2.90 11.68
CA THR A 70 -10.00 -3.23 11.49
C THR A 70 -9.07 -2.13 11.97
N LEU A 71 -9.37 -0.87 11.65
CA LEU A 71 -8.52 0.27 12.00
C LEU A 71 -8.42 0.50 13.51
N ASP A 72 -9.55 0.50 14.23
CA ASP A 72 -9.55 0.71 15.68
C ASP A 72 -8.96 -0.51 16.40
N TYR A 73 -9.22 -1.72 15.90
CA TYR A 73 -8.59 -2.92 16.44
C TYR A 73 -7.06 -2.86 16.32
N GLN A 74 -6.54 -2.48 15.15
CA GLN A 74 -5.10 -2.31 14.94
C GLN A 74 -4.52 -1.19 15.81
N ARG A 75 -5.20 -0.05 15.92
CA ARG A 75 -4.74 1.06 16.77
C ARG A 75 -4.61 0.68 18.24
N MET A 76 -5.55 -0.10 18.76
CA MET A 76 -5.58 -0.46 20.18
C MET A 76 -4.77 -1.73 20.50
N TYR A 77 -4.71 -2.68 19.57
CA TYR A 77 -4.17 -4.03 19.84
C TYR A 77 -3.22 -4.55 18.76
N GLY A 78 -3.01 -3.81 17.69
CA GLY A 78 -2.09 -4.18 16.63
C GLY A 78 -0.66 -4.22 17.11
N THR A 79 0.09 -5.20 16.63
CA THR A 79 1.54 -5.25 16.82
C THR A 79 2.20 -4.40 15.74
N ARG A 80 3.16 -3.55 16.14
CA ARG A 80 3.92 -2.74 15.19
C ARG A 80 5.20 -3.45 14.77
N CYS A 81 5.51 -3.36 13.49
CA CYS A 81 6.77 -3.80 12.94
C CYS A 81 7.91 -2.96 13.51
N ASN A 82 8.93 -3.60 14.09
CA ASN A 82 10.08 -2.89 14.64
C ASN A 82 10.98 -2.26 13.54
N GLY A 83 10.83 -2.69 12.29
CA GLY A 83 11.56 -2.15 11.13
C GLY A 83 10.95 -0.87 10.56
N CYS A 84 9.65 -0.87 10.23
CA CYS A 84 8.98 0.26 9.58
C CYS A 84 8.03 1.06 10.48
N GLY A 85 7.64 0.53 11.65
CA GLY A 85 6.70 1.16 12.57
C GLY A 85 5.22 0.94 12.25
N GLU A 86 4.89 0.43 11.05
CA GLU A 86 3.53 0.10 10.64
C GLU A 86 3.02 -1.19 11.28
N PHE A 87 1.70 -1.38 11.30
CA PHE A 87 1.09 -2.60 11.85
C PHE A 87 1.44 -3.81 10.99
N VAL A 88 1.76 -4.93 11.64
CA VAL A 88 1.95 -6.20 10.95
C VAL A 88 0.61 -6.87 10.67
N GLU A 89 0.48 -7.43 9.48
CA GLU A 89 -0.70 -8.16 9.01
C GLU A 89 -0.25 -9.50 8.42
N GLY A 90 -1.01 -10.57 8.68
CA GLY A 90 -0.71 -11.91 8.14
C GLY A 90 0.56 -12.54 8.75
N GLU A 91 1.45 -13.03 7.89
CA GLU A 91 2.70 -13.68 8.30
C GLU A 91 3.70 -12.67 8.87
N VAL A 92 4.35 -13.05 9.96
CA VAL A 92 5.30 -12.21 10.68
C VAL A 92 6.57 -12.96 11.00
N VAL A 93 7.68 -12.23 11.06
CA VAL A 93 8.95 -12.74 11.57
C VAL A 93 9.13 -12.24 13.00
N THR A 94 9.36 -13.15 13.94
CA THR A 94 9.66 -12.80 15.34
C THR A 94 11.11 -13.16 15.66
N ALA A 95 11.88 -12.17 16.12
CA ALA A 95 13.27 -12.34 16.51
C ALA A 95 13.59 -11.49 17.74
N LEU A 96 14.20 -12.09 18.77
CA LEU A 96 14.52 -11.44 20.05
C LEU A 96 13.34 -10.69 20.69
N GLY A 97 12.14 -11.28 20.63
CA GLY A 97 10.91 -10.68 21.16
C GLY A 97 10.39 -9.47 20.37
N LYS A 98 10.97 -9.17 19.20
CA LYS A 98 10.50 -8.14 18.29
C LYS A 98 9.85 -8.75 17.07
N THR A 99 8.82 -8.08 16.55
CA THR A 99 8.06 -8.52 15.39
C THR A 99 8.35 -7.65 14.18
N TYR A 100 8.46 -8.26 13.01
CA TYR A 100 8.76 -7.60 11.74
C TYR A 100 7.86 -8.14 10.63
N HIS A 101 7.58 -7.33 9.62
CA HIS A 101 7.15 -7.86 8.33
C HIS A 101 8.28 -8.71 7.74
N PRO A 102 7.98 -9.77 6.95
CA PRO A 102 9.00 -10.56 6.26
C PRO A 102 9.98 -9.70 5.45
N ASN A 103 9.48 -8.71 4.71
CA ASN A 103 10.29 -7.78 3.93
C ASN A 103 11.06 -6.75 4.78
N CYS A 104 10.61 -6.49 6.01
CA CYS A 104 11.30 -5.59 6.94
C CYS A 104 12.38 -6.30 7.74
N PHE A 105 12.36 -7.63 7.81
CA PHE A 105 13.42 -8.43 8.41
C PHE A 105 14.54 -8.66 7.39
N ALA A 106 15.30 -7.59 7.14
CA ALA A 106 16.39 -7.56 6.18
C ALA A 106 17.59 -6.80 6.76
N CYS A 107 18.76 -7.01 6.18
CA CYS A 107 19.97 -6.32 6.59
C CYS A 107 19.83 -4.80 6.41
N THR A 108 20.01 -4.00 7.46
CA THR A 108 19.88 -2.54 7.37
C THR A 108 20.86 -1.94 6.34
N ILE A 109 22.04 -2.57 6.16
CA ILE A 109 23.09 -2.08 5.24
C ILE A 109 22.82 -2.51 3.80
N CYS A 110 22.71 -3.81 3.52
CA CYS A 110 22.61 -4.30 2.14
C CYS A 110 21.17 -4.54 1.65
N LYS A 111 20.17 -4.33 2.53
CA LYS A 111 18.73 -4.50 2.26
C LYS A 111 18.30 -5.91 1.81
N ARG A 112 19.17 -6.91 1.92
CA ARG A 112 18.82 -8.30 1.61
C ARG A 112 18.08 -8.96 2.78
N PRO A 113 17.00 -9.71 2.51
CA PRO A 113 16.36 -10.57 3.50
C PRO A 113 17.35 -11.58 4.07
N PHE A 114 17.11 -12.03 5.30
CA PHE A 114 17.92 -13.07 5.92
C PHE A 114 17.41 -14.46 5.51
N PRO A 115 18.26 -15.31 4.91
CA PRO A 115 17.94 -16.72 4.70
C PRO A 115 17.60 -17.43 6.01
N PRO A 116 16.73 -18.45 5.99
CA PRO A 116 16.50 -19.31 7.15
C PRO A 116 17.82 -19.92 7.65
N GLY A 117 18.10 -19.77 8.95
CA GLY A 117 19.31 -20.33 9.58
C GLY A 117 20.52 -19.40 9.64
N ASP A 118 20.48 -18.24 8.98
CA ASP A 118 21.57 -17.26 9.03
C ASP A 118 21.68 -16.59 10.42
N ARG A 119 22.93 -16.31 10.84
CA ARG A 119 23.18 -15.56 12.07
C ARG A 119 22.95 -14.07 11.81
N VAL A 120 22.00 -13.50 12.56
CA VAL A 120 21.67 -12.07 12.49
C VAL A 120 22.24 -11.35 13.70
N THR A 121 22.92 -10.23 13.46
CA THR A 121 23.41 -9.35 14.54
C THR A 121 22.42 -8.22 14.74
N PHE A 122 22.00 -7.99 15.99
CA PHE A 122 21.05 -6.93 16.34
C PHE A 122 21.77 -5.80 17.06
N ASN A 123 21.67 -4.58 16.54
CA ASN A 123 22.17 -3.37 17.18
C ASN A 123 21.02 -2.37 17.34
N GLY A 124 20.24 -2.51 18.41
CA GLY A 124 19.03 -1.70 18.62
C GLY A 124 17.91 -2.05 17.63
N ARG A 125 17.63 -1.16 16.67
CA ARG A 125 16.67 -1.42 15.57
C ARG A 125 17.35 -2.04 14.35
N ASP A 126 18.67 -1.99 14.28
CA ASP A 126 19.40 -2.48 13.12
C ASP A 126 19.58 -3.99 13.19
N CYS A 127 19.25 -4.64 12.08
CA CYS A 127 19.49 -6.06 11.86
C CYS A 127 20.59 -6.16 10.81
N LEU A 128 21.71 -6.80 11.13
CA LEU A 128 22.88 -6.90 10.24
C LEU A 128 23.14 -8.36 9.88
N CYS A 129 23.42 -8.63 8.60
CA CYS A 129 23.86 -9.95 8.17
C CYS A 129 25.30 -10.18 8.63
N GLN A 130 25.75 -11.44 8.64
CA GLN A 130 27.09 -11.80 9.10
C GLN A 130 28.18 -10.97 8.41
N SER A 131 28.11 -10.83 7.09
CA SER A 131 29.08 -10.04 6.30
C SER A 131 29.10 -8.56 6.67
N CYS A 132 27.93 -7.99 6.97
CA CYS A 132 27.79 -6.58 7.36
C CYS A 132 28.13 -6.33 8.83
N ALA A 133 28.07 -7.36 9.69
CA ALA A 133 28.34 -7.25 11.12
C ALA A 133 29.84 -7.19 11.44
N VAL A 134 30.69 -7.89 10.67
CA VAL A 134 32.16 -7.92 10.89
C VAL A 134 32.90 -6.71 10.32
N GLN A 135 32.22 -5.79 9.61
CA GLN A 135 32.79 -4.52 9.16
C GLN A 135 32.16 -3.36 9.95
N PRO A 136 32.66 -3.04 11.16
CA PRO A 136 32.20 -1.86 11.87
C PRO A 136 32.83 -0.62 11.23
N MET A 137 31.95 0.32 10.85
CA MET A 137 32.21 1.65 10.26
C MET A 137 32.49 1.72 8.75
N SER A 138 31.41 1.96 8.00
CA SER A 138 31.16 3.25 7.35
C SER A 138 29.65 3.48 7.29
N PRO A 139 29.14 4.71 7.49
CA PRO A 139 27.72 5.01 7.32
C PRO A 139 27.36 4.84 5.85
N GLY A 140 26.30 4.09 5.60
CA GLY A 140 25.63 4.05 4.29
C GLY A 140 26.18 3.03 3.28
N PRO A 141 25.35 2.63 2.30
CA PRO A 141 25.80 1.86 1.16
C PRO A 141 26.95 2.62 0.50
N LYS A 142 27.99 1.89 0.08
CA LYS A 142 29.10 2.35 -0.75
C LYS A 142 28.75 3.67 -1.45
N GLU A 143 29.24 4.76 -0.90
CA GLU A 143 29.42 5.99 -1.66
C GLU A 143 30.23 5.56 -2.87
N LEU A 144 29.55 5.41 -4.00
CA LEU A 144 30.16 5.79 -5.25
C LEU A 144 30.65 7.20 -4.96
N ALA A 145 31.95 7.34 -4.75
CA ALA A 145 32.59 8.63 -4.57
C ALA A 145 32.19 9.48 -5.78
N ASN A 146 31.14 10.28 -5.61
CA ASN A 146 30.53 11.16 -6.60
C ASN A 146 29.51 12.02 -5.85
N SER A 147 30.05 12.96 -5.07
CA SER A 147 29.41 14.20 -4.65
C SER A 147 27.95 14.09 -4.16
N SER A 148 27.72 14.33 -2.86
CA SER A 148 26.42 14.72 -2.28
C SER A 148 25.83 16.01 -2.89
N SER A 149 26.42 16.51 -3.98
CA SER A 149 26.05 17.68 -4.74
C SER A 149 24.97 17.37 -5.77
N CYS A 150 23.92 18.16 -5.78
CA CYS A 150 22.84 18.08 -6.74
C CYS A 150 23.34 18.30 -8.17
N ALA A 151 23.11 17.36 -9.08
CA ALA A 151 23.54 17.44 -10.48
C ALA A 151 22.98 18.65 -11.25
N GLY A 152 21.86 19.23 -10.78
CA GLY A 152 21.29 20.44 -11.39
C GLY A 152 21.88 21.76 -10.89
N CYS A 153 22.49 21.82 -9.70
CA CYS A 153 22.94 23.09 -9.11
C CYS A 153 24.32 23.05 -8.45
N GLY A 154 24.96 21.88 -8.37
CA GLY A 154 26.28 21.67 -7.78
C GLY A 154 26.34 21.82 -6.26
N ARG A 155 25.24 22.13 -5.58
CA ARG A 155 25.21 22.31 -4.11
C ARG A 155 24.87 21.02 -3.39
N ASP A 156 25.41 20.86 -2.19
CA ASP A 156 25.15 19.71 -1.31
C ASP A 156 23.66 19.57 -0.96
N ILE A 157 23.17 18.33 -0.96
CA ILE A 157 21.81 17.97 -0.55
C ILE A 157 21.85 17.63 0.95
N LYS A 158 21.56 18.62 1.81
CA LYS A 158 21.80 18.54 3.26
C LYS A 158 20.68 17.85 4.07
N THR A 159 19.53 17.55 3.46
CA THR A 159 18.34 17.04 4.16
C THR A 159 17.54 16.06 3.31
N GLY A 160 17.76 14.75 3.52
CA GLY A 160 16.81 13.62 3.46
C GLY A 160 15.85 13.41 2.27
N GLN A 161 15.75 14.30 1.30
CA GLN A 161 14.86 14.20 0.14
C GLN A 161 15.65 14.58 -1.11
N ALA A 162 16.33 13.58 -1.68
CA ALA A 162 16.97 13.66 -2.98
C ALA A 162 16.16 12.84 -3.99
N LEU A 163 15.98 13.38 -5.19
CA LEU A 163 15.49 12.58 -6.32
C LEU A 163 16.69 11.84 -6.93
N LEU A 164 16.55 10.52 -7.05
CA LEU A 164 17.49 9.68 -7.79
C LEU A 164 16.99 9.54 -9.23
N ALA A 165 17.75 10.11 -10.17
CA ALA A 165 17.44 10.06 -11.59
C ALA A 165 18.73 10.22 -12.40
N LEU A 166 18.82 9.52 -13.54
CA LEU A 166 20.02 9.55 -14.41
C LEU A 166 21.30 9.14 -13.67
N ASP A 167 21.18 8.16 -12.77
CA ASP A 167 22.26 7.68 -11.88
C ASP A 167 22.92 8.79 -11.03
N ARG A 168 22.19 9.89 -10.79
CA ARG A 168 22.65 11.08 -10.05
C ARG A 168 21.61 11.55 -9.04
N GLN A 169 22.06 12.36 -8.09
CA GLN A 169 21.20 12.96 -7.08
C GLN A 169 20.80 14.38 -7.47
N TRP A 170 19.54 14.72 -7.21
CA TRP A 170 18.99 16.04 -7.52
C TRP A 170 18.16 16.53 -6.34
N HIS A 171 18.17 17.84 -6.10
CA HIS A 171 17.06 18.45 -5.37
C HIS A 171 15.78 18.27 -6.19
N LEU A 172 14.65 18.03 -5.54
CA LEU A 172 13.34 17.97 -6.21
C LEU A 172 13.12 19.18 -7.12
N GLY A 173 13.42 20.40 -6.62
CA GLY A 173 13.33 21.65 -7.39
C GLY A 173 14.40 21.85 -8.47
N CYS A 174 15.44 21.02 -8.53
CA CYS A 174 16.50 21.09 -9.53
C CYS A 174 16.35 20.09 -10.67
N PHE A 175 15.43 19.12 -10.55
CA PHE A 175 15.14 18.19 -11.64
C PHE A 175 14.14 18.81 -12.60
N LYS A 176 14.67 19.51 -13.60
CA LYS A 176 13.90 20.30 -14.56
C LYS A 176 14.39 20.04 -15.97
N CYS A 177 13.49 20.17 -16.93
CA CYS A 177 13.81 20.02 -18.34
C CYS A 177 14.95 20.97 -18.72
N LYS A 178 16.00 20.41 -19.34
CA LYS A 178 17.17 21.19 -19.77
C LYS A 178 16.84 22.27 -20.80
N ALA A 179 15.77 22.09 -21.58
CA ALA A 179 15.35 23.04 -22.62
C ALA A 179 14.46 24.16 -22.07
N CYS A 180 13.28 23.83 -21.49
CA CYS A 180 12.34 24.86 -21.02
C CYS A 180 12.43 25.21 -19.53
N GLY A 181 13.23 24.48 -18.74
CA GLY A 181 13.34 24.69 -17.29
C GLY A 181 12.14 24.23 -16.47
N LYS A 182 11.11 23.64 -17.09
CA LYS A 182 9.92 23.10 -16.41
C LYS A 182 10.33 22.03 -15.41
N LEU A 183 9.80 22.12 -14.19
CA LEU A 183 9.98 21.11 -13.15
C LEU A 183 9.41 19.76 -13.61
N LEU A 184 10.17 18.70 -13.46
CA LEU A 184 9.79 17.35 -13.86
C LEU A 184 9.43 16.53 -12.61
N THR A 185 8.13 16.33 -12.39
CA THR A 185 7.59 15.56 -11.25
C THR A 185 6.96 14.23 -11.66
N GLY A 186 6.94 13.93 -12.96
CA GLY A 186 6.37 12.72 -13.55
C GLY A 186 7.31 12.11 -14.59
N GLU A 187 6.76 11.54 -15.65
CA GLU A 187 7.55 10.94 -16.74
C GLU A 187 8.47 11.98 -17.39
N TYR A 188 9.68 11.55 -17.72
CA TYR A 188 10.70 12.36 -18.37
C TYR A 188 11.49 11.49 -19.36
N ILE A 189 12.12 12.14 -20.33
CA ILE A 189 12.99 11.46 -21.30
C ILE A 189 14.44 11.85 -21.02
N SER A 190 15.32 10.85 -20.95
CA SER A 190 16.75 11.03 -20.70
C SER A 190 17.53 11.11 -22.02
N LYS A 191 18.43 12.09 -22.14
CA LYS A 191 19.41 12.17 -23.23
C LYS A 191 20.72 12.76 -22.72
N ASP A 192 21.82 12.05 -22.97
CA ASP A 192 23.19 12.50 -22.64
C ASP A 192 23.34 12.97 -21.19
N GLY A 193 22.70 12.25 -20.27
CA GLY A 193 22.72 12.56 -18.83
C GLY A 193 21.90 13.78 -18.42
N ALA A 194 21.03 14.31 -19.29
CA ALA A 194 20.12 15.42 -18.99
C ALA A 194 18.64 15.00 -19.14
N PRO A 195 17.74 15.53 -18.28
CA PRO A 195 16.32 15.25 -18.37
C PRO A 195 15.59 16.26 -19.27
N TYR A 196 14.64 15.77 -20.05
CA TYR A 196 13.78 16.56 -20.92
C TYR A 196 12.30 16.23 -20.69
N CYS A 197 11.43 17.22 -20.87
CA CYS A 197 10.01 16.94 -21.04
C CYS A 197 9.77 16.33 -22.43
N GLU A 198 8.72 15.53 -22.57
CA GLU A 198 8.38 14.85 -23.82
C GLU A 198 8.32 15.82 -25.01
N LYS A 199 7.62 16.95 -24.85
CA LYS A 199 7.46 17.98 -25.89
C LYS A 199 8.80 18.49 -26.40
N ASP A 200 9.70 18.90 -25.50
CA ASP A 200 10.99 19.47 -25.89
C ASP A 200 11.92 18.39 -26.45
N TYR A 201 11.85 17.17 -25.92
CA TYR A 201 12.61 16.05 -26.47
C TYR A 201 12.20 15.76 -27.91
N GLN A 202 10.90 15.72 -28.20
CA GLN A 202 10.38 15.50 -29.55
C GLN A 202 10.80 16.62 -30.51
N VAL A 203 10.76 17.88 -30.08
CA VAL A 203 11.19 19.01 -30.90
C VAL A 203 12.70 18.98 -31.19
N LEU A 204 13.52 18.62 -30.21
CA LEU A 204 14.98 18.68 -30.33
C LEU A 204 15.59 17.41 -30.94
N PHE A 205 15.02 16.25 -30.63
CA PHE A 205 15.61 14.94 -30.90
C PHE A 205 14.61 13.90 -31.42
N GLY A 206 13.34 14.28 -31.54
CA GLY A 206 12.28 13.36 -31.93
C GLY A 206 12.47 12.88 -33.36
N VAL A 207 12.47 11.55 -33.52
CA VAL A 207 12.45 10.91 -34.82
C VAL A 207 11.00 10.72 -35.22
N LYS A 208 10.61 11.22 -36.40
CA LYS A 208 9.27 11.04 -36.94
C LYS A 208 9.20 9.76 -37.75
N CYS A 209 8.14 9.00 -37.57
CA CYS A 209 7.83 7.87 -38.44
C CYS A 209 7.55 8.39 -39.85
N GLU A 210 8.19 7.80 -40.86
CA GLU A 210 7.98 8.20 -42.25
C GLU A 210 6.53 7.95 -42.71
N SER A 211 5.86 6.94 -42.15
CA SER A 211 4.50 6.54 -42.58
C SER A 211 3.38 7.36 -41.93
N CYS A 212 3.53 7.84 -40.70
CA CYS A 212 2.46 8.55 -39.98
C CYS A 212 2.86 9.95 -39.49
N HIS A 213 4.13 10.34 -39.69
CA HIS A 213 4.73 11.61 -39.28
C HIS A 213 4.60 11.96 -37.79
N GLN A 214 4.20 11.00 -36.96
CA GLN A 214 4.19 11.10 -35.49
C GLN A 214 5.57 10.79 -34.93
N PHE A 215 5.86 11.33 -33.75
CA PHE A 215 7.12 11.07 -33.05
C PHE A 215 7.15 9.64 -32.49
N ILE A 216 8.18 8.89 -32.84
CA ILE A 216 8.38 7.53 -32.37
C ILE A 216 8.86 7.57 -30.92
N THR A 217 8.11 6.92 -30.02
CA THR A 217 8.48 6.70 -28.62
C THR A 217 8.69 5.19 -28.40
N GLY A 218 9.94 4.73 -28.23
CA GLY A 218 10.25 3.32 -27.97
C GLY A 218 11.27 2.70 -28.93
N LYS A 219 11.23 1.37 -29.10
CA LYS A 219 12.12 0.63 -30.02
C LYS A 219 11.79 0.99 -31.47
N VAL A 220 12.82 1.37 -32.23
CA VAL A 220 12.72 1.79 -33.63
C VAL A 220 13.30 0.70 -34.54
N LEU A 221 12.68 0.51 -35.72
CA LEU A 221 13.30 -0.21 -36.82
C LEU A 221 13.98 0.83 -37.73
N GLU A 222 15.30 0.80 -37.81
CA GLU A 222 16.09 1.64 -38.71
C GLU A 222 16.45 0.87 -39.99
N VAL A 223 16.10 1.44 -41.15
CA VAL A 223 16.51 0.94 -42.47
C VAL A 223 17.19 2.08 -43.20
N GLY A 224 18.53 2.08 -43.21
CA GLY A 224 19.31 3.21 -43.72
C GLY A 224 19.14 4.45 -42.85
N SER A 225 18.71 5.58 -43.44
CA SER A 225 18.40 6.82 -42.70
C SER A 225 16.91 6.95 -42.31
N ILE A 226 16.11 5.90 -42.52
CA ILE A 226 14.65 5.93 -42.37
C ILE A 226 14.22 5.11 -41.15
N CYS A 227 13.30 5.64 -40.36
CA CYS A 227 12.85 5.07 -39.10
C CYS A 227 11.35 4.73 -39.13
N TYR A 228 11.00 3.53 -38.66
CA TYR A 228 9.63 3.03 -38.54
C TYR A 228 9.33 2.55 -37.11
N TYR A 229 8.04 2.52 -36.73
CA TYR A 229 7.62 1.82 -35.50
C TYR A 229 7.89 0.32 -35.62
N TYR A 230 8.51 -0.27 -34.59
CA TYR A 230 8.66 -1.70 -34.44
C TYR A 230 7.37 -2.26 -33.82
N TYR A 231 6.58 -3.04 -34.57
CA TYR A 231 5.41 -3.77 -34.03
C TYR A 231 5.84 -5.10 -33.42
#